data_AF-A0A7C5X060-F1
#
_entry.id   AF-A0A7C5X060-F1
#
_cell.length_a   1.000
_cell.length_b   1.000
_cell.length_c   1.000
_cell.angle_alpha   90.00
_cell.angle_beta   90.00
_cell.angle_gamma   90.00
#
_symmetry.space_group_name_H-M   'P 1'
#
loop_
_entity.id
_entity.type
_entity.pdbx_description
1 polymer ?
#
loop_
_entity_poly.entity_id
_entity_poly.type
_entity_poly.pdbx_seq_one_letter_code
_entity_poly.pdbx_strand_id
1 'polypeptide(L)'
;AKIPEKVLLGSQTTGGRSAGGDPERGKKAAEESLFEIEQVIGQAHLVFLACGLGGGTGTGAAPVVAKLARTKGALTVAVVTLPFSFEGPVRAQRAQVGLDRLKTEADVLLVIRNDRLLELSPGLPITRAFELVDDVLVRGIRGISDLITIPGLVNLDFADVAAVLRGAGKAVMGMGEAQGDGRALKAAKAAATNPLLETGSIQGARRILLNVSGGEDLTLSEVTQVAEFIRKSASPEADLVFGTAIRPELTGKVAVTVIATDFLEPSAEETETPKTPRPVIPRRSPDEDYDLPAFLRRPKEEQ
;
A
#
# COMPACT_ATOMS: atom_id res chain seq x y z
N ALA A 1 -10.17 20.38 -9.83
CA ALA A 1 -11.37 21.12 -9.37
C ALA A 1 -11.02 21.91 -8.11
N LYS A 2 -11.70 23.03 -7.81
CA LYS A 2 -11.49 23.76 -6.55
C LYS A 2 -12.13 22.97 -5.41
N ILE A 3 -11.44 22.85 -4.27
CA ILE A 3 -11.98 22.22 -3.05
C ILE A 3 -13.10 23.13 -2.50
N PRO A 4 -14.34 22.63 -2.37
CA PRO A 4 -15.50 23.45 -2.02
C PRO A 4 -15.47 23.90 -0.56
N GLU A 5 -14.97 23.06 0.33
CA GLU A 5 -14.93 23.29 1.77
C GLU A 5 -13.49 23.25 2.29
N LYS A 6 -13.12 24.21 3.13
CA LYS A 6 -11.77 24.35 3.66
C LYS A 6 -11.83 24.61 5.16
N VAL A 7 -11.09 23.81 5.91
CA VAL A 7 -10.93 23.97 7.35
C VAL A 7 -9.50 24.38 7.64
N LEU A 8 -9.32 25.50 8.35
CA LEU A 8 -8.03 25.91 8.87
C LEU A 8 -7.83 25.24 10.24
N LEU A 9 -6.76 24.46 10.39
CA LEU A 9 -6.44 23.80 11.65
C LEU A 9 -5.52 24.65 12.52
N GLY A 10 -5.76 24.63 13.82
CA GLY A 10 -4.86 25.20 14.83
C GLY A 10 -4.64 26.70 14.67
N SER A 11 -5.73 27.47 14.58
CA SER A 11 -5.68 28.93 14.47
C SER A 11 -4.89 29.56 15.63
N GLN A 12 -5.02 29.01 16.85
CA GLN A 12 -4.31 29.44 18.04
C GLN A 12 -2.94 28.75 18.14
N THR A 13 -2.87 27.44 17.91
CA THR A 13 -1.64 26.64 18.00
C THR A 13 -0.56 27.07 17.00
N THR A 14 -0.96 27.46 15.79
CA THR A 14 -0.04 27.78 14.70
C THR A 14 -0.05 29.26 14.31
N GLY A 15 -1.05 30.02 14.74
CA GLY A 15 -1.26 31.39 14.27
C GLY A 15 -1.57 31.45 12.76
N GLY A 16 -2.20 30.40 12.22
CA GLY A 16 -2.47 30.25 10.78
C GLY A 16 -1.23 29.89 9.94
N ARG A 17 -0.16 29.40 10.56
CA ARG A 17 1.10 29.00 9.89
C ARG A 17 1.23 27.47 9.83
N SER A 18 2.21 26.98 9.07
CA SER A 18 2.54 25.56 9.04
C SER A 18 2.96 25.04 10.43
N ALA A 19 2.72 23.76 10.71
CA ALA A 19 3.21 23.06 11.89
C ALA A 19 4.76 22.97 11.97
N GLY A 20 5.50 23.48 10.98
CA GLY A 20 6.96 23.57 11.01
C GLY A 20 7.67 22.21 10.93
N GLY A 21 6.99 21.20 10.37
CA GLY A 21 7.50 19.83 10.31
C GLY A 21 7.34 19.04 11.60
N ASP A 22 6.74 19.60 12.65
CA ASP A 22 6.48 18.91 13.92
C ASP A 22 5.11 18.20 13.92
N PRO A 23 5.07 16.85 13.98
CA PRO A 23 3.82 16.09 14.05
C PRO A 23 3.00 16.36 15.31
N GLU A 24 3.62 16.63 16.46
CA GLU A 24 2.88 16.91 17.69
C GLU A 24 2.14 18.24 17.61
N ARG A 25 2.77 19.24 16.98
CA ARG A 25 2.11 20.51 16.70
C ARG A 25 0.95 20.34 15.71
N GLY A 26 1.11 19.50 14.69
CA GLY A 26 0.03 19.15 13.75
C GLY A 26 -1.14 18.44 14.43
N LYS A 27 -0.84 17.54 15.37
CA LYS A 27 -1.85 16.85 16.19
C LYS A 27 -2.63 17.84 17.06
N LYS A 28 -1.93 18.70 17.83
CA LYS A 28 -2.58 19.73 18.65
C LYS A 28 -3.45 20.67 17.84
N ALA A 29 -3.00 21.06 16.64
CA ALA A 29 -3.77 21.88 15.73
C ALA A 29 -5.08 21.19 15.27
N ALA A 30 -5.07 19.88 15.07
CA ALA A 30 -6.28 19.12 14.74
C ALA A 30 -7.19 18.91 15.96
N GLU A 31 -6.62 18.67 17.14
CA GLU A 31 -7.37 18.54 18.40
C GLU A 31 -8.07 19.85 18.78
N GLU A 32 -7.42 21.00 18.55
CA GLU A 32 -8.02 22.33 18.72
C GLU A 32 -9.24 22.52 17.81
N SER A 33 -9.19 21.98 16.59
CA SER A 33 -10.20 22.18 15.55
C SER A 33 -11.15 20.99 15.37
N LEU A 34 -11.34 20.17 16.42
CA LEU A 34 -12.19 18.98 16.35
C LEU A 34 -13.64 19.31 15.96
N PHE A 35 -14.18 20.42 16.46
CA PHE A 35 -15.54 20.83 16.15
C PHE A 35 -15.71 21.12 14.66
N GLU A 36 -14.79 21.88 14.06
CA GLU A 36 -14.83 22.19 12.63
C GLU A 36 -14.64 20.93 11.78
N ILE A 37 -13.70 20.06 12.15
CA ILE A 37 -13.52 18.77 11.46
C ILE A 37 -14.79 17.93 11.55
N GLU A 38 -15.44 17.90 12.71
CA GLU A 38 -16.67 17.15 12.93
C GLU A 38 -17.82 17.66 12.05
N GLN A 39 -17.95 18.97 11.89
CA GLN A 39 -18.96 19.58 11.02
C GLN A 39 -18.78 19.13 9.56
N VAL A 40 -17.54 19.10 9.07
CA VAL A 40 -17.22 18.64 7.71
C VAL A 40 -17.48 17.15 7.54
N ILE A 41 -17.12 16.32 8.52
CA ILE A 41 -17.40 14.87 8.47
C ILE A 41 -18.91 14.62 8.45
N GLY A 42 -19.68 15.39 9.22
CA GLY A 42 -21.15 15.33 9.22
C GLY A 42 -21.68 13.91 9.49
N GLN A 43 -22.42 13.36 8.52
CA GLN A 43 -22.96 11.99 8.53
C GLN A 43 -22.35 11.13 7.42
N ALA A 44 -21.10 11.39 7.03
CA ALA A 44 -20.43 10.62 6.00
C ALA A 44 -20.37 9.12 6.37
N HIS A 45 -20.81 8.26 5.46
CA HIS A 45 -20.69 6.80 5.62
C HIS A 45 -19.27 6.31 5.30
N LEU A 46 -18.54 7.06 4.48
CA LEU A 46 -17.20 6.75 4.00
C LEU A 46 -16.37 8.03 3.98
N VAL A 47 -15.19 7.98 4.58
CA VAL A 47 -14.23 9.09 4.61
C VAL A 47 -12.89 8.63 4.08
N PHE A 48 -12.41 9.31 3.04
CA PHE A 48 -11.05 9.15 2.53
C PHE A 48 -10.12 10.20 3.12
N LEU A 49 -9.01 9.77 3.68
CA LEU A 49 -7.96 10.64 4.21
C LEU A 49 -6.72 10.52 3.33
N ALA A 50 -6.45 11.55 2.54
CA ALA A 50 -5.28 11.62 1.69
C ALA A 50 -4.22 12.55 2.31
N CYS A 51 -3.03 12.05 2.62
CA CYS A 51 -1.95 12.92 3.07
C CYS A 51 -0.55 12.37 2.77
N GLY A 52 0.40 13.28 2.61
CA GLY A 52 1.82 12.95 2.63
C GLY A 52 2.36 12.94 4.05
N LEU A 53 2.96 11.82 4.46
CA LEU A 53 3.58 11.67 5.77
C LEU A 53 5.01 12.24 5.77
N GLY A 54 5.49 12.56 6.96
CA GLY A 54 6.83 13.12 7.20
C GLY A 54 6.86 14.63 7.42
N GLY A 55 5.79 15.34 7.04
CA GLY A 55 5.55 16.72 7.45
C GLY A 55 5.02 16.84 8.89
N GLY A 56 4.62 18.04 9.30
CA GLY A 56 4.00 18.26 10.62
C GLY A 56 2.49 18.06 10.59
N THR A 57 1.79 18.81 9.73
CA THR A 57 0.32 18.81 9.68
C THR A 57 -0.25 17.46 9.25
N GLY A 58 0.12 16.94 8.08
CA GLY A 58 -0.43 15.66 7.58
C GLY A 58 -0.17 14.50 8.54
N THR A 59 1.07 14.35 9.00
CA THR A 59 1.50 13.30 9.95
C THR A 59 0.77 13.38 11.30
N GLY A 60 0.55 14.58 11.81
CA GLY A 60 -0.06 14.79 13.13
C GLY A 60 -1.58 14.80 13.12
N ALA A 61 -2.18 15.44 12.11
CA ALA A 61 -3.62 15.65 12.02
C ALA A 61 -4.36 14.45 11.46
N ALA A 62 -3.80 13.72 10.48
CA ALA A 62 -4.52 12.63 9.82
C ALA A 62 -5.01 11.53 10.80
N PRO A 63 -4.22 11.08 11.80
CA PRO A 63 -4.72 10.14 12.80
C PRO A 63 -5.89 10.68 13.63
N VAL A 64 -5.89 11.97 13.95
CA VAL A 64 -6.96 12.63 14.72
C VAL A 64 -8.25 12.64 13.92
N VAL A 65 -8.17 13.02 12.64
CA VAL A 65 -9.33 13.03 11.72
C VAL A 65 -9.84 11.60 11.50
N ALA A 66 -8.94 10.62 11.34
CA ALA A 66 -9.29 9.21 11.17
C ALA A 66 -10.09 8.68 12.36
N LYS A 67 -9.58 8.93 13.57
CA LYS A 67 -10.25 8.54 14.81
C LYS A 67 -11.64 9.14 14.93
N LEU A 68 -11.77 10.43 14.61
CA LEU A 68 -13.05 11.12 14.70
C LEU A 68 -14.06 10.54 13.69
N ALA A 69 -13.66 10.36 12.43
CA ALA A 69 -14.49 9.76 11.40
C ALA A 69 -14.98 8.36 11.80
N ARG A 70 -14.05 7.52 12.28
CA ARG A 70 -14.36 6.16 12.73
C ARG A 70 -15.29 6.13 13.93
N THR A 71 -15.09 7.02 14.91
CA THR A 71 -15.98 7.14 16.09
C THR A 71 -17.40 7.52 15.70
N LYS A 72 -17.57 8.27 14.60
CA LYS A 72 -18.88 8.62 14.03
C LYS A 72 -19.50 7.52 13.16
N GLY A 73 -18.84 6.38 13.02
CA GLY A 73 -19.33 5.22 12.27
C GLY A 73 -18.98 5.23 10.78
N ALA A 74 -18.19 6.20 10.31
CA ALA A 74 -17.73 6.24 8.93
C ALA A 74 -16.66 5.17 8.69
N LEU A 75 -16.77 4.42 7.58
CA LEU A 75 -15.67 3.62 7.08
C LEU A 75 -14.50 4.55 6.72
N THR A 76 -13.39 4.41 7.42
CA THR A 76 -12.28 5.36 7.32
C THR A 76 -11.11 4.75 6.56
N VAL A 77 -10.85 5.26 5.36
CA VAL A 77 -9.77 4.80 4.48
C VAL A 77 -8.69 5.87 4.41
N ALA A 78 -7.50 5.56 4.93
CA ALA A 78 -6.34 6.42 4.83
C ALA A 78 -5.48 6.00 3.62
N VAL A 79 -5.26 6.94 2.69
CA VAL A 79 -4.38 6.79 1.53
C VAL A 79 -3.20 7.73 1.74
N VAL A 80 -2.04 7.18 2.10
CA VAL A 80 -0.89 7.97 2.53
C VAL A 80 0.35 7.70 1.71
N THR A 81 1.20 8.73 1.57
CA THR A 81 2.50 8.59 0.93
C THR A 81 3.63 8.70 1.93
N LEU A 82 4.63 7.81 1.79
CA LEU A 82 5.89 7.89 2.50
C LEU A 82 6.88 8.75 1.70
N PRO A 83 7.69 9.59 2.38
CA PRO A 83 8.59 10.53 1.71
C PRO A 83 9.64 9.80 0.85
N PHE A 84 10.24 10.52 -0.09
CA PHE A 84 11.39 9.98 -0.83
C PHE A 84 12.60 9.84 0.08
N SER A 85 13.45 8.86 -0.22
CA SER A 85 14.72 8.64 0.49
C SER A 85 15.62 9.89 0.50
N PHE A 86 15.61 10.70 -0.57
CA PHE A 86 16.40 11.92 -0.66
C PHE A 86 15.93 13.04 0.30
N GLU A 87 14.70 12.98 0.82
CA GLU A 87 14.18 13.98 1.76
C GLU A 87 14.75 13.82 3.17
N GLY A 88 15.50 12.75 3.40
CA GLY A 88 16.33 12.55 4.58
C GLY A 88 15.66 11.76 5.72
N PRO A 89 16.47 11.22 6.64
CA PRO A 89 16.03 10.26 7.65
C PRO A 89 15.06 10.86 8.67
N VAL A 90 15.20 12.15 9.00
CA VAL A 90 14.31 12.84 9.95
C VAL A 90 12.87 12.87 9.41
N ARG A 91 12.69 13.09 8.10
CA ARG A 91 11.37 13.10 7.48
C ARG A 91 10.77 11.69 7.46
N ALA A 92 11.58 10.68 7.17
CA ALA A 92 11.17 9.27 7.21
C ALA A 92 10.74 8.84 8.63
N GLN A 93 11.49 9.22 9.67
CA GLN A 93 11.14 8.91 11.06
C GLN A 93 9.80 9.55 11.46
N ARG A 94 9.57 10.82 11.09
CA ARG A 94 8.29 11.48 11.31
C ARG A 94 7.16 10.75 10.58
N ALA A 95 7.40 10.34 9.34
CA ALA A 95 6.40 9.62 8.57
C ALA A 95 6.01 8.31 9.26
N GLN A 96 6.98 7.58 9.80
CA GLN A 96 6.75 6.34 10.55
C GLN A 96 5.85 6.56 11.77
N VAL A 97 6.08 7.63 12.54
CA VAL A 97 5.24 7.98 13.71
C VAL A 97 3.78 8.21 13.30
N GLY A 98 3.54 8.92 12.19
CA GLY A 98 2.19 9.14 11.68
C GLY A 98 1.55 7.85 11.15
N LEU A 99 2.35 7.02 10.47
CA LEU A 99 1.92 5.73 9.95
C LEU A 99 1.45 4.79 11.06
N ASP A 100 2.22 4.68 12.15
CA ASP A 100 1.89 3.79 13.25
C ASP A 100 0.63 4.22 14.00
N ARG A 101 0.37 5.53 14.09
CA ARG A 101 -0.90 6.06 14.63
C ARG A 101 -2.06 5.78 13.68
N LEU A 102 -1.88 5.94 12.37
CA LEU A 102 -2.93 5.66 11.39
C LEU A 102 -3.32 4.19 11.36
N LYS A 103 -2.37 3.27 11.57
CA LYS A 103 -2.65 1.82 11.65
C LYS A 103 -3.71 1.50 12.71
N THR A 104 -3.75 2.23 13.82
CA THR A 104 -4.70 2.00 14.91
C THR A 104 -6.01 2.78 14.74
N GLU A 105 -5.97 3.93 14.06
CA GLU A 105 -7.10 4.86 13.99
C GLU A 105 -7.92 4.75 12.69
N ALA A 106 -7.34 4.26 11.59
CA ALA A 106 -8.06 4.03 10.33
C ALA A 106 -8.52 2.56 10.20
N ASP A 107 -9.60 2.32 9.45
CA ASP A 107 -10.04 0.95 9.15
C ASP A 107 -9.16 0.30 8.07
N VAL A 108 -8.76 1.10 7.09
CA VAL A 108 -7.89 0.71 5.98
C VAL A 108 -6.76 1.72 5.84
N LEU A 109 -5.54 1.24 5.68
CA LEU A 109 -4.36 2.05 5.47
C LEU A 109 -3.63 1.61 4.18
N LEU A 110 -3.83 2.37 3.11
CA LEU A 110 -3.13 2.22 1.84
C LEU A 110 -1.86 3.06 1.87
N VAL A 111 -0.71 2.40 1.82
CA VAL A 111 0.61 3.05 1.90
C VAL A 111 1.28 3.06 0.54
N ILE A 112 1.60 4.26 0.04
CA ILE A 112 2.33 4.47 -1.20
C ILE A 112 3.76 4.89 -0.86
N ARG A 113 4.75 4.18 -1.38
CA ARG A 113 6.16 4.52 -1.21
C ARG A 113 6.63 5.36 -2.38
N ASN A 114 6.97 6.62 -2.14
CA ASN A 114 7.40 7.52 -3.21
C ASN A 114 8.66 7.00 -3.94
N ASP A 115 9.55 6.28 -3.27
CA ASP A 115 10.73 5.69 -3.90
C ASP A 115 10.38 4.68 -5.01
N ARG A 116 9.26 3.94 -4.90
CA ARG A 116 8.82 3.01 -5.96
C ARG A 116 8.42 3.73 -7.24
N LEU A 117 8.05 5.01 -7.15
CA LEU A 117 7.74 5.83 -8.32
C LEU A 117 9.01 6.22 -9.08
N LEU A 118 10.14 6.39 -8.37
CA LEU A 118 11.43 6.69 -9.00
C LEU A 118 12.00 5.50 -9.76
N GLU A 119 11.79 4.28 -9.25
CA GLU A 119 12.20 3.04 -9.94
C GLU A 119 11.53 2.91 -11.31
N LEU A 120 10.30 3.41 -11.46
CA LEU A 120 9.54 3.38 -12.71
C LEU A 120 9.97 4.44 -13.72
N SER A 121 10.51 5.57 -13.24
CA SER A 121 10.96 6.64 -14.13
C SER A 121 12.13 7.42 -13.54
N PRO A 122 13.37 6.90 -13.63
CA PRO A 122 14.55 7.51 -13.01
C PRO A 122 14.91 8.90 -13.58
N GLY A 123 14.48 9.19 -14.81
CA GLY A 123 14.75 10.47 -15.49
C GLY A 123 13.66 11.54 -15.32
N LEU A 124 12.65 11.28 -14.49
CA LEU A 124 11.51 12.18 -14.36
C LEU A 124 11.89 13.46 -13.56
N PRO A 125 11.54 14.67 -14.02
CA PRO A 125 11.72 15.88 -13.22
C PRO A 125 10.97 15.80 -11.89
N ILE A 126 11.55 16.40 -10.83
CA ILE A 126 10.97 16.36 -9.47
C ILE A 126 9.50 16.83 -9.44
N THR A 127 9.15 17.88 -10.18
CA THR A 127 7.78 18.38 -10.26
C THR A 127 6.81 17.34 -10.82
N ARG A 128 7.22 16.62 -11.86
CA ARG A 128 6.45 15.51 -12.44
C ARG A 128 6.40 14.30 -11.53
N ALA A 129 7.42 14.08 -10.69
CA ALA A 129 7.42 12.99 -9.72
C ALA A 129 6.34 13.20 -8.65
N PHE A 130 6.16 14.43 -8.16
CA PHE A 130 5.06 14.75 -7.24
C PHE A 130 3.68 14.68 -7.91
N GLU A 131 3.55 15.11 -9.17
CA GLU A 131 2.30 14.92 -9.91
C GLU A 131 1.95 13.43 -10.08
N LEU A 132 2.96 12.57 -10.28
CA LEU A 132 2.75 11.12 -10.34
C LEU A 132 2.28 10.55 -8.99
N VAL A 133 2.80 11.08 -7.87
CA VAL A 133 2.32 10.73 -6.52
C VAL A 133 0.84 11.11 -6.37
N ASP A 134 0.48 12.32 -6.77
CA ASP A 134 -0.91 12.81 -6.69
C ASP A 134 -1.85 11.98 -7.57
N ASP A 135 -1.40 11.60 -8.78
CA ASP A 135 -2.13 10.71 -9.67
C ASP A 135 -2.40 9.35 -9.02
N VAL A 136 -1.41 8.78 -8.33
CA VAL A 136 -1.56 7.50 -7.63
C VAL A 136 -2.55 7.63 -6.46
N LEU A 137 -2.48 8.73 -5.69
CA LEU A 137 -3.44 9.02 -4.63
C LEU A 137 -4.88 9.11 -5.17
N VAL A 138 -5.08 9.87 -6.25
CA VAL A 138 -6.39 10.03 -6.89
C VAL A 138 -6.92 8.71 -7.42
N ARG A 139 -6.07 7.92 -8.09
CA ARG A 139 -6.45 6.60 -8.58
C ARG A 139 -6.79 5.64 -7.43
N GLY A 140 -6.08 5.74 -6.31
CA GLY A 140 -6.39 4.95 -5.12
C GLY A 140 -7.76 5.26 -4.53
N ILE A 141 -8.10 6.54 -4.41
CA ILE A 141 -9.41 6.96 -3.94
C ILE A 141 -10.51 6.55 -4.94
N ARG A 142 -10.29 6.79 -6.24
CA ARG A 142 -11.24 6.40 -7.29
C ARG A 142 -11.48 4.90 -7.29
N GLY A 143 -10.44 4.08 -7.18
CA GLY A 143 -10.55 2.62 -7.19
C GLY A 143 -11.57 2.10 -6.17
N ILE A 144 -11.59 2.65 -4.96
CA ILE A 144 -12.56 2.30 -3.89
C ILE A 144 -13.90 3.02 -4.10
N SER A 145 -13.87 4.31 -4.41
CA SER A 145 -15.09 5.11 -4.59
C SER A 145 -15.97 4.57 -5.71
N ASP A 146 -15.37 4.14 -6.81
CA ASP A 146 -16.07 3.68 -8.01
C ASP A 146 -16.88 2.43 -7.75
N LEU A 147 -16.36 1.52 -6.91
CA LEU A 147 -17.04 0.29 -6.49
C LEU A 147 -18.36 0.55 -5.75
N ILE A 148 -18.49 1.72 -5.13
CA ILE A 148 -19.63 2.08 -4.27
C ILE A 148 -20.57 3.04 -4.99
N THR A 149 -19.99 3.98 -5.75
CA THR A 149 -20.72 5.13 -6.30
C THR A 149 -21.20 4.92 -7.73
N ILE A 150 -20.60 4.00 -8.48
CA ILE A 150 -20.95 3.76 -9.88
C ILE A 150 -21.75 2.47 -9.97
N PRO A 151 -23.02 2.52 -10.44
CA PRO A 151 -23.81 1.34 -10.65
C PRO A 151 -23.12 0.35 -11.60
N GLY A 152 -22.84 -0.84 -11.09
CA GLY A 152 -22.34 -1.98 -11.85
C GLY A 152 -23.44 -2.88 -12.40
N LEU A 153 -23.08 -3.80 -13.31
CA LEU A 153 -23.92 -4.95 -13.68
C LEU A 153 -24.02 -5.93 -12.51
N VAL A 154 -22.89 -6.13 -11.82
CA VAL A 154 -22.81 -6.74 -10.49
C VAL A 154 -22.43 -5.61 -9.53
N ASN A 155 -23.44 -5.06 -8.88
CA ASN A 155 -23.26 -3.97 -7.93
C ASN A 155 -22.94 -4.58 -6.56
N LEU A 156 -21.78 -4.21 -5.99
CA LEU A 156 -21.53 -4.43 -4.58
C LEU A 156 -22.27 -3.35 -3.81
N ASP A 157 -22.95 -3.73 -2.73
CA ASP A 157 -23.49 -2.71 -1.84
C ASP A 157 -22.39 -2.17 -0.92
N PHE A 158 -22.65 -1.03 -0.28
CA PHE A 158 -21.71 -0.47 0.67
C PHE A 158 -21.45 -1.40 1.86
N ALA A 159 -22.41 -2.26 2.24
CA ALA A 159 -22.28 -3.16 3.37
C ALA A 159 -21.26 -4.27 3.07
N ASP A 160 -21.25 -4.82 1.86
CA ASP A 160 -20.27 -5.81 1.39
C ASP A 160 -18.86 -5.21 1.40
N VAL A 161 -18.70 -4.00 0.84
CA VAL A 161 -17.40 -3.30 0.83
C VAL A 161 -16.95 -2.97 2.26
N ALA A 162 -17.86 -2.48 3.10
CA ALA A 162 -17.55 -2.17 4.49
C ALA A 162 -17.22 -3.42 5.31
N ALA A 163 -17.85 -4.57 5.05
CA ALA A 163 -17.58 -5.82 5.74
C ALA A 163 -16.14 -6.31 5.49
N VAL A 164 -15.64 -6.16 4.27
CA VAL A 164 -14.26 -6.53 3.92
C VAL A 164 -13.25 -5.55 4.49
N LEU A 165 -13.53 -4.25 4.37
CA LEU A 165 -12.58 -3.18 4.64
C LEU A 165 -12.52 -2.75 6.12
N ARG A 166 -13.59 -2.94 6.91
CA ARG A 166 -13.58 -2.55 8.32
C ARG A 166 -12.52 -3.33 9.09
N GLY A 167 -11.59 -2.59 9.71
CA GLY A 167 -10.48 -3.17 10.47
C GLY A 167 -9.54 -4.04 9.64
N ALA A 168 -9.51 -3.88 8.31
CA ALA A 168 -8.61 -4.62 7.44
C ALA A 168 -7.13 -4.22 7.65
N GLY A 169 -6.90 -3.05 8.25
CA GLY A 169 -5.57 -2.57 8.58
C GLY A 169 -4.79 -2.21 7.32
N LYS A 170 -3.55 -2.67 7.22
CA LYS A 170 -2.68 -2.34 6.09
C LYS A 170 -3.19 -2.99 4.81
N ALA A 171 -3.34 -2.16 3.78
CA ALA A 171 -3.83 -2.55 2.48
C ALA A 171 -2.80 -2.23 1.40
N VAL A 172 -2.83 -3.03 0.34
CA VAL A 172 -2.00 -2.83 -0.83
C VAL A 172 -2.90 -2.80 -2.05
N MET A 173 -2.66 -1.82 -2.93
CA MET A 173 -3.46 -1.62 -4.14
C MET A 173 -2.66 -1.87 -5.40
N GLY A 174 -3.21 -2.71 -6.26
CA GLY A 174 -2.74 -2.98 -7.61
C GLY A 174 -3.70 -2.42 -8.64
N MET A 175 -3.18 -1.78 -9.69
CA MET A 175 -3.98 -1.27 -10.81
C MET A 175 -3.37 -1.69 -12.14
N GLY A 176 -4.23 -2.00 -13.10
CA GLY A 176 -3.82 -2.35 -14.46
C GLY A 176 -4.86 -1.92 -15.47
N GLU A 177 -4.41 -1.36 -16.59
CA GLU A 177 -5.27 -1.01 -17.73
C GLU A 177 -4.68 -1.63 -18.99
N ALA A 178 -5.53 -2.19 -19.84
CA ALA A 178 -5.12 -2.71 -21.14
C ALA A 178 -6.23 -2.56 -22.19
N GLN A 179 -5.81 -2.65 -23.45
CA GLN A 179 -6.67 -2.51 -24.62
C GLN A 179 -6.32 -3.56 -25.69
N GLY A 180 -7.25 -3.80 -26.62
CA GLY A 180 -7.10 -4.78 -27.70
C GLY A 180 -7.19 -6.23 -27.25
N ASP A 181 -6.63 -7.15 -28.04
CA ASP A 181 -6.76 -8.58 -27.81
C ASP A 181 -6.14 -9.02 -26.47
N GLY A 182 -6.91 -9.80 -25.71
CA GLY A 182 -6.52 -10.26 -24.39
C GLY A 182 -6.36 -9.14 -23.35
N ARG A 183 -7.02 -7.99 -23.54
CA ARG A 183 -6.99 -6.84 -22.61
C ARG A 183 -7.32 -7.24 -21.17
N ALA A 184 -8.31 -8.10 -20.96
CA ALA A 184 -8.70 -8.55 -19.63
C ALA A 184 -7.53 -9.19 -18.85
N LEU A 185 -6.89 -10.20 -19.43
CA LEU A 185 -5.76 -10.89 -18.80
C LEU A 185 -4.53 -9.98 -18.66
N LYS A 186 -4.27 -9.10 -19.63
CA LYS A 186 -3.17 -8.12 -19.55
C LYS A 186 -3.38 -7.14 -18.40
N ALA A 187 -4.59 -6.61 -18.25
CA ALA A 187 -4.94 -5.70 -17.16
C ALA A 187 -4.86 -6.41 -15.80
N ALA A 188 -5.34 -7.65 -15.70
CA ALA A 188 -5.25 -8.46 -14.48
C ALA A 188 -3.80 -8.72 -14.05
N LYS A 189 -2.93 -9.08 -15.00
CA LYS A 189 -1.49 -9.25 -14.75
C LYS A 189 -0.85 -7.97 -14.25
N ALA A 190 -1.10 -6.84 -14.94
CA ALA A 190 -0.57 -5.54 -14.55
C ALA A 190 -1.04 -5.12 -13.14
N ALA A 191 -2.28 -5.41 -12.77
CA ALA A 191 -2.79 -5.14 -11.44
C ALA A 191 -2.13 -6.03 -10.37
N ALA A 192 -1.95 -7.33 -10.64
CA ALA A 192 -1.39 -8.27 -9.67
C ALA A 192 0.12 -8.09 -9.41
N THR A 193 0.87 -7.57 -10.39
CA THR A 193 2.32 -7.36 -10.30
C THR A 193 2.70 -5.88 -10.24
N ASN A 194 1.81 -5.03 -9.73
CA ASN A 194 2.02 -3.59 -9.77
C ASN A 194 3.20 -3.18 -8.86
N PRO A 195 4.17 -2.37 -9.34
CA PRO A 195 5.33 -1.91 -8.56
C PRO A 195 4.98 -1.06 -7.32
N LEU A 196 3.75 -0.57 -7.23
CA LEU A 196 3.21 0.12 -6.06
C LEU A 196 2.84 -0.84 -4.92
N LEU A 197 2.82 -2.15 -5.18
CA LEU A 197 2.63 -3.17 -4.17
C LEU A 197 3.91 -3.29 -3.32
N GLU A 198 3.79 -3.18 -2.00
CA GLU A 198 4.96 -3.17 -1.10
C GLU A 198 5.80 -4.45 -1.17
N THR A 199 5.14 -5.60 -1.34
CA THR A 199 5.74 -6.93 -1.54
C THR A 199 5.89 -7.28 -3.03
N GLY A 200 5.51 -6.39 -3.95
CA GLY A 200 5.50 -6.64 -5.40
C GLY A 200 4.41 -7.61 -5.88
N SER A 201 3.55 -8.12 -4.99
CA SER A 201 2.54 -9.13 -5.31
C SER A 201 1.37 -9.12 -4.32
N ILE A 202 0.21 -9.57 -4.78
CA ILE A 202 -0.99 -9.81 -3.95
C ILE A 202 -0.98 -11.20 -3.26
N GLN A 203 0.12 -11.95 -3.40
CA GLN A 203 0.30 -13.25 -2.75
C GLN A 203 0.19 -13.13 -1.23
N GLY A 204 -0.52 -14.08 -0.61
CA GLY A 204 -0.70 -14.14 0.84
C GLY A 204 -1.84 -13.27 1.39
N ALA A 205 -2.51 -12.47 0.56
CA ALA A 205 -3.69 -11.74 0.98
C ALA A 205 -4.88 -12.67 1.22
N ARG A 206 -5.54 -12.55 2.38
CA ARG A 206 -6.74 -13.33 2.73
C ARG A 206 -8.04 -12.62 2.37
N ARG A 207 -8.00 -11.31 2.12
CA ARG A 207 -9.17 -10.53 1.71
C ARG A 207 -8.84 -9.68 0.51
N ILE A 208 -9.62 -9.82 -0.55
CA ILE A 208 -9.40 -9.15 -1.82
C ILE A 208 -10.67 -8.48 -2.28
N LEU A 209 -10.57 -7.18 -2.55
CA LEU A 209 -11.57 -6.44 -3.29
C LEU A 209 -11.08 -6.29 -4.75
N LEU A 210 -11.82 -6.88 -5.68
CA LEU A 210 -11.57 -6.81 -7.11
C LEU A 210 -12.63 -5.93 -7.79
N ASN A 211 -12.19 -4.86 -8.44
CA ASN A 211 -13.01 -4.07 -9.35
C ASN A 211 -12.59 -4.31 -10.80
N VAL A 212 -13.55 -4.59 -11.68
CA VAL A 212 -13.34 -4.64 -13.13
C VAL A 212 -14.18 -3.55 -13.79
N SER A 213 -13.52 -2.58 -14.40
CA SER A 213 -14.15 -1.49 -15.12
C SER A 213 -13.90 -1.59 -16.62
N GLY A 214 -14.90 -1.30 -17.44
CA GLY A 214 -14.81 -1.31 -18.90
C GLY A 214 -15.96 -0.55 -19.56
N GLY A 215 -15.93 -0.42 -20.88
CA GLY A 215 -17.05 0.14 -21.64
C GLY A 215 -18.26 -0.80 -21.71
N GLU A 216 -19.28 -0.39 -22.47
CA GLU A 216 -20.44 -1.25 -22.78
C GLU A 216 -20.04 -2.54 -23.54
N ASP A 217 -18.84 -2.57 -24.09
CA ASP A 217 -18.21 -3.71 -24.74
C ASP A 217 -17.49 -4.67 -23.78
N LEU A 218 -17.57 -4.45 -22.45
CA LEU A 218 -17.05 -5.36 -21.45
C LEU A 218 -17.88 -6.64 -21.40
N THR A 219 -17.22 -7.79 -21.62
CA THR A 219 -17.91 -9.08 -21.65
C THR A 219 -17.79 -9.86 -20.35
N LEU A 220 -18.75 -10.74 -20.07
CA LEU A 220 -18.69 -11.66 -18.92
C LEU A 220 -17.45 -12.58 -18.98
N SER A 221 -17.04 -13.00 -20.18
CA SER A 221 -15.84 -13.85 -20.34
C SER A 221 -14.57 -13.13 -19.88
N GLU A 222 -14.42 -11.86 -20.24
CA GLU A 222 -13.30 -11.01 -19.81
C GLU A 222 -13.29 -10.84 -18.29
N VAL A 223 -14.44 -10.55 -17.71
CA VAL A 223 -14.62 -10.45 -16.26
C VAL A 223 -14.20 -11.74 -15.54
N THR A 224 -14.67 -12.90 -16.01
CA THR A 224 -14.33 -14.21 -15.41
C THR A 224 -12.83 -14.48 -15.50
N GLN A 225 -12.20 -14.17 -16.64
CA GLN A 225 -10.74 -14.32 -16.81
C GLN A 225 -9.95 -13.49 -15.79
N VAL A 226 -10.38 -12.25 -15.53
CA VAL A 226 -9.74 -11.40 -14.51
C VAL A 226 -9.91 -12.02 -13.12
N ALA A 227 -11.14 -12.39 -12.74
CA ALA A 227 -11.44 -12.94 -11.43
C ALA A 227 -10.66 -14.23 -11.16
N GLU A 228 -10.60 -15.15 -12.12
CA GLU A 228 -9.81 -16.38 -11.99
C GLU A 228 -8.32 -16.11 -11.85
N PHE A 229 -7.78 -15.17 -12.63
CA PHE A 229 -6.36 -14.83 -12.56
C PHE A 229 -5.97 -14.24 -11.20
N ILE A 230 -6.78 -13.32 -10.68
CA ILE A 230 -6.55 -12.68 -9.38
C ILE A 230 -6.69 -13.72 -8.26
N ARG A 231 -7.71 -14.58 -8.30
CA ARG A 231 -7.89 -15.66 -7.32
C ARG A 231 -6.70 -16.64 -7.30
N LYS A 232 -6.16 -17.00 -8.47
CA LYS A 232 -4.97 -17.86 -8.58
C LYS A 232 -3.68 -17.18 -8.09
N SER A 233 -3.65 -15.85 -8.09
CA SER A 233 -2.49 -15.06 -7.65
C SER A 233 -2.51 -14.74 -6.15
N ALA A 234 -3.63 -15.02 -5.48
CA ALA A 234 -3.89 -14.77 -4.07
C ALA A 234 -3.68 -16.03 -3.20
N SER A 235 -4.04 -15.95 -1.91
CA SER A 235 -4.15 -17.14 -1.06
C SER A 235 -5.29 -18.06 -1.56
N PRO A 236 -5.13 -19.41 -1.51
CA PRO A 236 -6.21 -20.35 -1.84
C PRO A 236 -7.50 -20.14 -1.03
N GLU A 237 -7.36 -19.62 0.19
CA GLU A 237 -8.45 -19.34 1.13
C GLU A 237 -8.86 -17.86 1.11
N ALA A 238 -8.40 -17.08 0.12
CA ALA A 238 -8.76 -15.67 0.04
C ALA A 238 -10.25 -15.48 -0.21
N ASP A 239 -10.87 -14.66 0.63
CA ASP A 239 -12.20 -14.13 0.40
C ASP A 239 -12.12 -13.02 -0.66
N LEU A 240 -12.78 -13.25 -1.80
CA LEU A 240 -12.75 -12.35 -2.94
C LEU A 240 -14.12 -11.72 -3.13
N VAL A 241 -14.18 -10.41 -2.91
CA VAL A 241 -15.34 -9.58 -3.17
C VAL A 241 -15.16 -8.90 -4.52
N PHE A 242 -16.15 -9.08 -5.38
CA PHE A 242 -16.07 -8.77 -6.80
C PHE A 242 -17.09 -7.70 -7.20
N GLY A 243 -16.62 -6.64 -7.85
CA GLY A 243 -17.43 -5.58 -8.41
C GLY A 243 -17.14 -5.35 -9.89
N THR A 244 -18.15 -4.85 -10.60
CA THR A 244 -18.01 -4.36 -11.98
C THR A 244 -18.47 -2.93 -12.09
N ALA A 245 -17.86 -2.14 -12.97
CA ALA A 245 -18.37 -0.82 -13.31
C ALA A 245 -18.35 -0.61 -14.82
N ILE A 246 -19.47 -0.17 -15.38
CA ILE A 246 -19.54 0.20 -16.80
C ILE A 246 -19.29 1.69 -16.93
N ARG A 247 -18.28 2.04 -17.72
CA ARG A 247 -17.80 3.40 -17.95
C ARG A 247 -17.70 3.65 -19.45
N PRO A 248 -18.56 4.48 -20.05
CA PRO A 248 -18.50 4.79 -21.48
C PRO A 248 -17.12 5.28 -21.95
N GLU A 249 -16.37 5.97 -21.08
CA GLU A 249 -15.01 6.43 -21.36
C GLU A 249 -13.97 5.30 -21.50
N LEU A 250 -14.30 4.07 -21.08
CA LEU A 250 -13.44 2.88 -21.18
C LEU A 250 -13.80 1.98 -22.37
N THR A 251 -14.58 2.45 -23.36
CA THR A 251 -14.82 1.65 -24.57
C THR A 251 -13.52 1.20 -25.21
N GLY A 252 -13.40 -0.10 -25.49
CA GLY A 252 -12.17 -0.69 -26.03
C GLY A 252 -11.10 -1.02 -24.98
N LYS A 253 -11.31 -0.66 -23.70
CA LYS A 253 -10.35 -0.81 -22.60
C LYS A 253 -10.94 -1.59 -21.43
N VAL A 254 -10.07 -2.29 -20.71
CA VAL A 254 -10.40 -2.91 -19.41
C VAL A 254 -9.42 -2.38 -18.37
N ALA A 255 -9.97 -1.85 -17.28
CA ALA A 255 -9.24 -1.41 -16.10
C ALA A 255 -9.56 -2.35 -14.93
N VAL A 256 -8.53 -2.85 -14.27
CA VAL A 256 -8.63 -3.75 -13.12
C VAL A 256 -8.00 -3.05 -11.94
N THR A 257 -8.75 -2.95 -10.84
CA THR A 257 -8.23 -2.50 -9.55
C THR A 257 -8.37 -3.62 -8.54
N VAL A 258 -7.28 -3.91 -7.83
CA VAL A 258 -7.22 -4.93 -6.79
C VAL A 258 -6.80 -4.27 -5.51
N ILE A 259 -7.53 -4.53 -4.44
CA ILE A 259 -7.18 -4.09 -3.09
C ILE A 259 -7.04 -5.35 -2.26
N ALA A 260 -5.82 -5.64 -1.89
CA ALA A 260 -5.47 -6.78 -1.08
C ALA A 260 -5.22 -6.32 0.35
N THR A 261 -5.80 -7.02 1.31
CA THR A 261 -5.67 -6.75 2.74
C THR A 261 -5.48 -8.05 3.51
N ASP A 262 -5.14 -7.93 4.79
CA ASP A 262 -4.98 -9.08 5.67
C ASP A 262 -3.96 -10.10 5.11
N PHE A 263 -2.75 -9.60 4.85
CA PHE A 263 -1.64 -10.42 4.42
C PHE A 263 -1.16 -11.30 5.56
N LEU A 264 -0.91 -12.57 5.27
CA LEU A 264 -0.13 -13.42 6.16
C LEU A 264 1.25 -12.77 6.34
N GLU A 265 1.56 -12.32 7.56
CA GLU A 265 2.96 -12.06 7.89
C GLU A 265 3.72 -13.38 7.71
N PRO A 266 4.86 -13.40 7.00
CA PRO A 266 5.71 -14.57 7.05
C PRO A 266 6.01 -14.83 8.52
N SER A 267 5.63 -16.00 9.02
CA SER A 267 5.98 -16.38 10.38
C SER A 267 7.48 -16.18 10.54
N ALA A 268 7.89 -15.48 11.60
CA ALA A 268 9.29 -15.30 11.95
C ALA A 268 10.03 -16.63 12.27
N GLU A 269 9.39 -17.78 12.00
CA GLU A 269 9.92 -19.13 12.19
C GLU A 269 10.68 -19.66 10.98
N GLU A 270 10.68 -18.96 9.83
CA GLU A 270 11.61 -19.21 8.72
C GLU A 270 12.68 -18.11 8.61
N THR A 271 13.16 -17.62 9.75
CA THR A 271 14.55 -17.17 9.76
C THR A 271 15.37 -18.45 9.66
N GLU A 272 15.79 -18.83 8.45
CA GLU A 272 16.85 -19.81 8.28
C GLU A 272 17.98 -19.38 9.21
N THR A 273 18.13 -20.12 10.32
CA THR A 273 19.34 -20.09 11.11
C THR A 273 20.49 -20.16 10.12
N PRO A 274 21.46 -19.22 10.15
CA PRO A 274 22.59 -19.31 9.26
C PRO A 274 23.23 -20.67 9.54
N LYS A 275 23.10 -21.59 8.58
CA LYS A 275 23.79 -22.88 8.63
C LYS A 275 25.25 -22.51 8.85
N THR A 276 25.74 -22.72 10.07
CA THR A 276 27.15 -22.60 10.37
C THR A 276 27.88 -23.39 9.29
N PRO A 277 28.84 -22.77 8.57
CA PRO A 277 29.56 -23.50 7.55
C PRO A 277 30.18 -24.70 8.24
N ARG A 278 29.75 -25.91 7.85
CA ARG A 278 30.38 -27.14 8.31
C ARG A 278 31.87 -26.97 8.04
N PRO A 279 32.75 -27.19 9.04
CA PRO A 279 34.18 -27.08 8.80
C PRO A 279 34.54 -27.99 7.64
N VAL A 280 35.08 -27.40 6.58
CA VAL A 280 35.63 -28.14 5.45
C VAL A 280 36.80 -28.93 6.01
N ILE A 281 36.61 -30.24 6.20
CA ILE A 281 37.72 -31.13 6.53
C ILE A 281 38.64 -31.11 5.30
N PRO A 282 39.88 -30.61 5.39
CA PRO A 282 40.78 -30.62 4.25
C PRO A 282 40.98 -32.08 3.80
N ARG A 283 40.72 -32.34 2.52
CA ARG A 283 41.03 -33.63 1.91
C ARG A 283 42.54 -33.85 1.99
N ARG A 284 42.95 -34.90 2.70
CA ARG A 284 44.37 -35.31 2.83
C ARG A 284 44.97 -35.58 1.46
N SER A 285 46.20 -35.11 1.26
CA SER A 285 47.07 -35.43 0.12
C SER A 285 47.41 -36.93 0.14
N PRO A 286 47.54 -37.62 -1.01
CA PRO A 286 47.81 -39.06 -1.06
C PRO A 286 49.24 -39.47 -0.64
N ASP A 287 50.16 -38.53 -0.44
CA ASP A 287 51.60 -38.79 -0.28
C ASP A 287 52.11 -38.58 1.16
N GLU A 288 51.34 -38.96 2.18
CA GLU A 288 51.85 -39.02 3.56
C GLU A 288 52.32 -40.44 3.89
N ASP A 289 53.62 -40.65 4.06
CA ASP A 289 54.19 -41.93 4.46
C ASP A 289 53.84 -42.24 5.94
N TYR A 290 53.06 -43.31 6.17
CA TYR A 290 52.43 -43.58 7.46
C TYR A 290 53.31 -44.34 8.46
N ASP A 291 54.49 -44.82 8.05
CA ASP A 291 55.36 -45.64 8.90
C ASP A 291 56.24 -44.83 9.87
N LEU A 292 56.26 -43.49 9.74
CA LEU A 292 56.99 -42.61 10.66
C LEU A 292 56.09 -42.08 11.79
N PRO A 293 56.46 -42.12 13.07
CA PRO A 293 55.70 -41.48 14.15
C PRO A 293 55.45 -39.99 13.90
N ALA A 294 54.25 -39.50 14.26
CA ALA A 294 53.75 -38.16 13.90
C ALA A 294 54.65 -36.97 14.33
N PHE A 295 55.49 -37.14 15.35
CA PHE A 295 56.40 -36.09 15.84
C PHE A 295 57.66 -35.89 14.98
N LEU A 296 57.96 -36.81 14.06
CA LEU A 296 59.10 -36.71 13.13
C LEU A 296 58.72 -36.16 11.76
N ARG A 297 57.42 -35.95 11.48
CA ARG A 297 56.90 -35.54 10.16
C ARG A 297 56.86 -34.03 9.93
N ARG A 298 57.30 -33.20 10.88
CA ARG A 298 57.40 -31.75 10.67
C ARG A 298 58.79 -31.37 10.19
N PRO A 299 58.94 -30.67 9.05
CA PRO A 299 60.18 -29.97 8.76
C PRO A 299 60.44 -28.95 9.88
N LYS A 300 61.69 -28.84 10.34
CA LYS A 300 62.12 -27.69 11.14
C LYS A 300 61.94 -26.46 10.26
N GLU A 301 60.98 -25.60 10.57
CA GLU A 301 61.00 -24.23 10.04
C GLU A 301 62.22 -23.53 10.64
N GLU A 302 63.11 -23.09 9.75
CA GLU A 302 64.29 -22.28 10.02
C GLU A 302 63.91 -20.91 10.60
N GLN A 303 64.83 -20.33 11.37
CA GLN A 303 64.73 -19.03 12.05
C GLN A 303 64.47 -17.87 11.10
#